data_AF-A0A838EYW7-F1
#
_entry.id   AF-A0A838EYW7-F1
#
_cell.length_a   1.000
_cell.length_b   1.000
_cell.length_c   1.000
_cell.angle_alpha   90.00
_cell.angle_beta   90.00
_cell.angle_gamma   90.00
#
_symmetry.space_group_name_H-M   'P 1'
#
loop_
_entity.id
_entity.type
_entity.pdbx_description
1 polymer ?
#
loop_
_entity_poly.entity_id
_entity_poly.type
_entity_poly.pdbx_seq_one_letter_code
_entity_poly.pdbx_strand_id
1 'polypeptide(L)'
;MKKFIQFTFLLAMLSPAFAQTTTVDAGIATCGVPVCSMSEQMTALKAMNSDQRGMFALNMKAKFKDTTDTKVLENILELSKELNALSVERKDEDWVIRAAVDLTNTIIFNLAKFSEVNGENLVAFYKKFGTQTSRYNLIAHWQTQLVKIEDAKVLNELVTFAEGARNHSVSVNDEEWVPRAATSLITEITIKLTHLDPIHEGLYDVTLTDASQSVGILPFDRIAVLDSSSAKNLVVNFINSKLKVIVYTYNNAEISGNTVSGLFLSTGEMANRFKFELNRKTGEVSGLIESTKHDKIEFSGKQLFSTRTVFAGKAPKEVSSKDIIGTLSGELAGVKGTLTIRSFRENVYSAIFTSSTGSIVLNFQGKFFPKNAVLSLTSGDKVKLVLSLRENENGDATWNGASFSTTTGTSTKASFNTLK
;
A
#
# COMPACT_ATOMS: atom_id res chain seq x y z
N MET A 1 -24.21 69.71 64.20
CA MET A 1 -22.94 70.12 63.57
C MET A 1 -21.90 69.05 63.91
N LYS A 2 -21.55 68.16 62.98
CA LYS A 2 -20.43 68.25 62.00
C LYS A 2 -19.02 68.33 62.65
N LYS A 3 -18.28 67.22 62.57
CA LYS A 3 -16.92 67.01 61.97
C LYS A 3 -16.23 65.82 62.68
N PHE A 4 -15.97 64.67 62.05
CA PHE A 4 -14.90 64.29 61.07
C PHE A 4 -13.46 64.41 61.60
N ILE A 5 -12.70 63.30 61.57
CA ILE A 5 -11.33 63.11 61.00
C ILE A 5 -10.77 61.75 61.51
N GLN A 6 -10.79 60.74 60.64
CA GLN A 6 -9.67 60.08 59.93
C GLN A 6 -9.10 58.83 60.63
N PHE A 7 -9.55 57.68 60.10
CA PHE A 7 -8.87 56.39 60.18
C PHE A 7 -7.73 56.36 59.17
N THR A 8 -6.51 56.08 59.64
CA THR A 8 -5.35 55.80 58.78
C THR A 8 -5.49 54.39 58.23
N PHE A 9 -5.74 54.29 56.92
CA PHE A 9 -5.80 53.04 56.17
C PHE A 9 -4.37 52.53 55.92
N LEU A 10 -4.07 51.33 56.44
CA LEU A 10 -2.88 50.57 56.09
C LEU A 10 -3.08 50.03 54.66
N LEU A 11 -2.38 50.60 53.69
CA LEU A 11 -2.36 50.11 52.32
C LEU A 11 -1.44 48.89 52.26
N ALA A 12 -2.01 47.71 52.48
CA ALA A 12 -1.39 46.44 52.15
C ALA A 12 -2.29 45.71 51.14
N MET A 13 -1.63 45.09 50.17
CA MET A 13 -2.17 44.16 49.16
C MET A 13 -2.81 44.80 47.91
N LEU A 14 -2.13 44.64 46.79
CA LEU A 14 -2.50 43.65 45.77
C LEU A 14 -1.43 43.68 44.67
N SER A 15 -0.42 42.81 44.78
CA SER A 15 0.30 42.36 43.59
C SER A 15 -0.69 41.54 42.76
N PRO A 16 -0.88 41.79 41.46
CA PRO A 16 -1.65 40.89 40.63
C PRO A 16 -0.83 39.61 40.49
N ALA A 17 -1.18 38.60 41.27
CA ALA A 17 -0.80 37.23 40.97
C ALA A 17 -1.36 36.92 39.58
N PHE A 18 -0.46 36.80 38.61
CA PHE A 18 -0.73 36.21 37.29
C PHE A 18 -1.20 34.76 37.51
N ALA A 19 -2.49 34.58 37.83
CA ALA A 19 -3.18 33.31 37.71
C ALA A 19 -3.61 33.14 36.25
N GLN A 20 -2.64 33.08 35.32
CA GLN A 20 -2.89 32.44 34.04
C GLN A 20 -2.99 30.95 34.33
N THR A 21 -4.21 30.50 34.62
CA THR A 21 -4.56 29.11 34.44
C THR A 21 -4.30 28.80 32.98
N THR A 22 -3.23 28.06 32.69
CA THR A 22 -2.99 27.46 31.37
C THR A 22 -4.06 26.39 31.19
N THR A 23 -5.29 26.82 30.93
CA THR A 23 -6.39 25.92 30.66
C THR A 23 -6.14 25.30 29.29
N VAL A 24 -6.33 23.99 29.23
CA VAL A 24 -6.06 23.15 28.06
C VAL A 24 -6.95 23.53 26.85
N ASP A 25 -7.92 24.43 27.03
CA ASP A 25 -8.90 24.88 26.02
C ASP A 25 -8.84 26.36 25.64
N ALA A 26 -7.94 27.14 26.24
CA ALA A 26 -8.02 28.60 26.20
C ALA A 26 -8.15 29.17 24.77
N GLY A 27 -7.61 28.49 23.75
CA GLY A 27 -7.66 28.94 22.38
C GLY A 27 -8.82 28.42 21.51
N ILE A 28 -9.51 27.33 21.84
CA ILE A 28 -10.42 26.68 20.86
C ILE A 28 -11.55 27.63 20.46
N ALA A 29 -12.17 28.29 21.44
CA ALA A 29 -13.26 29.24 21.19
C ALA A 29 -12.80 30.55 20.53
N THR A 30 -11.51 30.87 20.59
CA THR A 30 -10.97 32.18 20.17
C THR A 30 -10.24 32.13 18.83
N CYS A 31 -9.41 31.10 18.62
CA CYS A 31 -8.60 30.94 17.41
C CYS A 31 -8.78 29.56 16.74
N GLY A 32 -9.71 28.73 17.22
CA GLY A 32 -10.03 27.43 16.62
C GLY A 32 -9.04 26.30 16.94
N VAL A 33 -8.02 26.54 17.78
CA VAL A 33 -7.04 25.54 18.21
C VAL A 33 -6.70 25.71 19.71
N PRO A 34 -6.23 24.68 20.42
CA PRO A 34 -5.98 24.76 21.87
C PRO A 34 -4.97 25.83 22.28
N VAL A 35 -3.93 26.06 21.46
CA VAL A 35 -2.87 27.04 21.71
C VAL A 35 -2.86 28.10 20.60
N CYS A 36 -3.37 29.30 20.91
CA CYS A 36 -3.36 30.42 19.95
C CYS A 36 -1.97 31.03 19.74
N SER A 37 -1.15 31.08 20.78
CA SER A 37 0.19 31.68 20.75
C SER A 37 1.20 30.74 21.41
N MET A 38 2.06 30.14 20.58
CA MET A 38 3.08 29.20 21.06
C MET A 38 4.08 29.90 21.98
N SER A 39 4.44 31.16 21.68
CA SER A 39 5.39 31.93 22.49
C SER A 39 4.84 32.27 23.87
N GLU A 40 3.57 32.68 23.97
CA GLU A 40 2.90 32.95 25.25
C GLU A 40 2.77 31.68 26.08
N GLN A 41 2.32 30.59 25.45
CA GLN A 41 2.16 29.30 26.13
C GLN A 41 3.50 28.77 26.64
N MET A 42 4.59 28.89 25.86
CA MET A 42 5.92 28.48 26.30
C MET A 42 6.49 29.39 27.39
N THR A 43 6.14 30.68 27.39
CA THR A 43 6.50 31.60 28.49
C THR A 43 5.82 31.16 29.79
N ALA A 44 4.53 30.81 29.74
CA ALA A 44 3.81 30.30 30.90
C ALA A 44 4.42 28.97 31.40
N LEU A 45 4.74 28.03 30.51
CA LEU A 45 5.35 26.73 30.87
C LEU A 45 6.76 26.87 31.47
N LYS A 46 7.54 27.87 31.04
CA LYS A 46 8.85 28.19 31.63
C LYS A 46 8.76 28.72 33.06
N ALA A 47 7.63 29.34 33.44
CA ALA A 47 7.38 29.85 34.78
C ALA A 47 6.86 28.77 35.75
N MET A 48 6.42 27.62 35.24
CA MET A 48 5.94 26.50 36.05
C MET A 48 7.07 25.73 36.73
N ASN A 49 6.74 25.00 37.80
CA ASN A 49 7.61 23.97 38.36
C ASN A 49 7.52 22.64 37.57
N SER A 50 8.34 21.65 37.96
CA SER A 50 8.40 20.34 37.29
C SER A 50 7.05 19.64 37.26
N ASP A 51 6.39 19.50 38.41
CA ASP A 51 5.09 18.83 38.55
C ASP A 51 4.00 19.47 37.71
N GLN A 52 3.96 20.80 37.69
CA GLN A 52 2.97 21.57 36.92
C GLN A 52 3.12 21.32 35.41
N ARG A 53 4.37 21.27 34.90
CA ARG A 53 4.62 20.92 33.49
C ARG A 53 4.20 19.48 33.19
N GLY A 54 4.52 18.53 34.07
CA GLY A 54 4.12 17.14 33.93
C GLY A 54 2.60 16.98 33.88
N MET A 55 1.88 17.61 34.82
CA MET A 55 0.42 17.61 34.86
C MET A 55 -0.21 18.30 33.65
N PHE A 56 0.40 19.38 33.14
CA PHE A 56 -0.07 20.01 31.91
C PHE A 56 -0.03 19.04 30.72
N ALA A 57 1.08 18.30 30.54
CA ALA A 57 1.19 17.30 29.48
C ALA A 57 0.15 16.17 29.62
N LEU A 58 -0.06 15.67 30.85
CA LEU A 58 -1.05 14.63 31.13
C LEU A 58 -2.48 15.11 30.85
N ASN A 59 -2.82 16.34 31.24
CA ASN A 59 -4.14 16.91 31.02
C ASN A 59 -4.42 17.16 29.53
N MET A 60 -3.43 17.68 28.79
CA MET A 60 -3.49 17.80 27.32
C MET A 60 -3.74 16.44 26.67
N LYS A 61 -2.98 15.40 27.07
CA LYS A 61 -3.15 14.04 26.55
C LYS A 61 -4.54 13.49 26.87
N ALA A 62 -4.96 13.57 28.14
CA ALA A 62 -6.24 13.03 28.58
C ALA A 62 -7.43 13.65 27.82
N LYS A 63 -7.32 14.92 27.45
CA LYS A 63 -8.35 15.65 26.74
C LYS A 63 -8.38 15.36 25.24
N PHE A 64 -7.22 15.37 24.59
CA PHE A 64 -7.12 15.31 23.13
C PHE A 64 -6.75 13.92 22.58
N LYS A 65 -6.60 12.90 23.44
CA LYS A 65 -6.28 11.53 23.01
C LYS A 65 -7.28 10.91 22.02
N ASP A 66 -8.51 11.41 21.96
CA ASP A 66 -9.57 10.88 21.09
C ASP A 66 -10.01 11.88 20.01
N THR A 67 -9.33 13.02 19.87
CA THR A 67 -9.69 14.00 18.84
C THR A 67 -9.32 13.51 17.44
N THR A 68 -10.17 13.82 16.46
CA THR A 68 -9.96 13.53 15.04
C THR A 68 -9.63 14.78 14.22
N ASP A 69 -9.67 15.97 14.84
CA ASP A 69 -9.38 17.23 14.15
C ASP A 69 -7.87 17.38 13.95
N THR A 70 -7.42 17.28 12.69
CA THR A 70 -6.00 17.33 12.34
C THR A 70 -5.37 18.68 12.64
N LYS A 71 -6.11 19.80 12.57
CA LYS A 71 -5.56 21.13 12.90
C LYS A 71 -5.29 21.25 14.39
N VAL A 72 -6.20 20.73 15.21
CA VAL A 72 -6.01 20.65 16.67
C VAL A 72 -4.81 19.77 17.00
N LEU A 73 -4.69 18.60 16.36
CA LEU A 73 -3.58 17.69 16.57
C LEU A 73 -2.23 18.29 16.15
N GLU A 74 -2.15 18.97 15.00
CA GLU A 74 -0.93 19.64 14.54
C GLU A 74 -0.47 20.73 15.53
N ASN A 75 -1.42 21.54 16.02
CA ASN A 75 -1.16 22.57 17.03
C ASN A 75 -0.60 21.98 18.34
N ILE A 76 -1.17 20.88 18.83
CA ILE A 76 -0.68 20.20 20.04
C ILE A 76 0.66 19.52 19.77
N LEU A 77 0.90 18.99 18.57
CA LEU A 77 2.18 18.37 18.23
C LEU A 77 3.33 19.38 18.34
N GLU A 78 3.15 20.59 17.80
CA GLU A 78 4.14 21.66 17.92
C GLU A 78 4.44 21.98 19.39
N LEU A 79 3.39 22.19 20.20
CA LEU A 79 3.53 22.42 21.64
C LEU A 79 4.26 21.28 22.37
N SER A 80 3.89 20.03 22.08
CA SER A 80 4.41 18.86 22.80
C SER A 80 5.92 18.68 22.61
N LYS A 81 6.45 19.06 21.44
CA LYS A 81 7.89 19.03 21.15
C LYS A 81 8.64 20.08 21.96
N GLU A 82 8.14 21.30 21.97
CA GLU A 82 8.72 22.41 22.74
C GLU A 82 8.67 22.12 24.25
N LEU A 83 7.57 21.54 24.73
CA LEU A 83 7.43 21.11 26.12
C LEU A 83 8.41 20.00 26.49
N ASN A 84 8.61 19.01 25.62
CA ASN A 84 9.59 17.94 25.84
C ASN A 84 11.02 18.51 25.89
N ALA A 85 11.39 19.35 24.91
CA ALA A 85 12.69 20.02 24.88
C ALA A 85 12.95 20.85 26.15
N LEU A 86 11.95 21.63 26.58
CA LEU A 86 12.02 22.40 27.82
C LEU A 86 12.22 21.51 29.05
N SER A 87 11.51 20.38 29.13
CA SER A 87 11.61 19.47 30.28
C SER A 87 13.00 18.84 30.37
N VAL A 88 13.59 18.46 29.23
CA VAL A 88 14.96 17.96 29.15
C VAL A 88 15.98 19.05 29.51
N GLU A 89 15.83 20.27 28.96
CA GLU A 89 16.71 21.41 29.24
C GLU A 89 16.73 21.76 30.74
N ARG A 90 15.54 21.73 31.38
CA ARG A 90 15.36 22.02 32.80
C ARG A 90 15.77 20.88 33.72
N LYS A 91 16.13 19.71 33.16
CA LYS A 91 16.45 18.48 33.90
C LYS A 91 15.31 18.10 34.85
N ASP A 92 14.08 18.17 34.34
CA ASP A 92 12.90 17.72 35.07
C ASP A 92 12.98 16.24 35.42
N GLU A 93 12.21 15.81 36.41
CA GLU A 93 12.15 14.41 36.82
C GLU A 93 11.71 13.50 35.65
N ASP A 94 12.20 12.26 35.64
CA ASP A 94 11.95 11.33 34.52
C ASP A 94 10.46 11.16 34.18
N TRP A 95 9.57 11.22 35.18
CA TRP A 95 8.13 11.07 34.94
C TRP A 95 7.54 12.26 34.17
N VAL A 96 8.06 13.47 34.37
CA VAL A 96 7.64 14.69 33.66
C VAL A 96 8.07 14.61 32.20
N ILE A 97 9.33 14.21 31.96
CA ILE A 97 9.86 13.98 30.61
C ILE A 97 9.03 12.91 29.90
N ARG A 98 8.74 11.79 30.58
CA ARG A 98 7.87 10.72 30.04
C ARG A 98 6.47 11.24 29.70
N ALA A 99 5.86 12.09 30.54
CA ALA A 99 4.54 12.65 30.27
C ALA A 99 4.51 13.50 28.97
N ALA A 100 5.55 14.31 28.74
CA ALA A 100 5.68 15.09 27.51
C ALA A 100 5.89 14.21 26.26
N VAL A 101 6.71 13.15 26.38
CA VAL A 101 6.91 12.15 25.33
C VAL A 101 5.61 11.39 25.02
N ASP A 102 4.86 11.02 26.06
CA ASP A 102 3.57 10.34 25.95
C ASP A 102 2.51 11.17 25.22
N LEU A 103 2.44 12.47 25.53
CA LEU A 103 1.59 13.40 24.80
C LEU A 103 1.99 13.43 23.32
N THR A 104 3.29 13.63 23.05
CA THR A 104 3.83 13.70 21.69
C THR A 104 3.48 12.43 20.89
N ASN A 105 3.74 11.25 21.44
CA ASN A 105 3.43 9.96 20.80
C ASN A 105 1.92 9.79 20.56
N THR A 106 1.07 10.18 21.51
CA THR A 106 -0.39 10.08 21.36
C THR A 106 -0.89 10.93 20.18
N ILE A 107 -0.38 12.16 20.07
CA ILE A 107 -0.77 13.10 19.02
C ILE A 107 -0.25 12.67 17.65
N ILE A 108 1.01 12.23 17.56
CA ILE A 108 1.57 11.66 16.32
C ILE A 108 0.74 10.46 15.87
N PHE A 109 0.36 9.59 16.79
CA PHE A 109 -0.45 8.41 16.49
C PHE A 109 -1.83 8.81 15.95
N ASN A 110 -2.49 9.80 16.53
CA ASN A 110 -3.78 10.28 16.04
C ASN A 110 -3.68 10.99 14.69
N LEU A 111 -2.63 11.79 14.45
CA LEU A 111 -2.36 12.36 13.13
C LEU A 111 -2.19 11.26 12.09
N ALA A 112 -1.38 10.24 12.41
CA ALA A 112 -1.17 9.12 11.52
C ALA A 112 -2.43 8.27 11.28
N LYS A 113 -3.48 8.36 12.12
CA LYS A 113 -4.77 7.68 11.93
C LYS A 113 -5.77 8.49 11.11
N PHE A 114 -5.85 9.79 11.39
CA PHE A 114 -6.99 10.63 10.96
C PHE A 114 -6.63 11.61 9.85
N SER A 115 -5.34 11.84 9.58
CA SER A 115 -4.91 12.54 8.37
C SER A 115 -5.16 11.71 7.11
N GLU A 116 -5.11 12.37 5.96
CA GLU A 116 -5.16 11.68 4.67
C GLU A 116 -4.06 10.62 4.56
N VAL A 117 -4.41 9.46 4.02
CA VAL A 117 -3.46 8.34 3.85
C VAL A 117 -2.49 8.67 2.72
N ASN A 118 -1.33 9.19 3.12
CA ASN A 118 -0.19 9.45 2.27
C ASN A 118 1.03 8.72 2.84
N GLY A 119 1.65 7.85 2.05
CA GLY A 119 2.68 6.94 2.53
C GLY A 119 3.90 7.66 3.10
N GLU A 120 4.37 8.71 2.43
CA GLU A 120 5.52 9.50 2.86
C GLU A 120 5.25 10.25 4.17
N ASN A 121 4.07 10.85 4.30
CA ASN A 121 3.64 11.53 5.53
C ASN A 121 3.52 10.53 6.70
N LEU A 122 2.96 9.34 6.46
CA LEU A 122 2.89 8.29 7.47
C LEU A 122 4.28 7.82 7.91
N VAL A 123 5.23 7.68 7.00
CA VAL A 123 6.65 7.40 7.34
C VAL A 123 7.24 8.55 8.18
N ALA A 124 6.94 9.79 7.83
CA ALA A 124 7.41 10.95 8.59
C ALA A 124 6.83 11.00 10.01
N PHE A 125 5.57 10.59 10.21
CA PHE A 125 5.00 10.41 11.55
C PHE A 125 5.66 9.24 12.29
N TYR A 126 5.82 8.10 11.63
CA TYR A 126 6.43 6.90 12.19
C TYR A 126 7.84 7.15 12.75
N LYS A 127 8.66 7.90 12.01
CA LYS A 127 10.03 8.29 12.41
C LYS A 127 10.08 9.18 13.66
N LYS A 128 8.98 9.83 14.02
CA LYS A 128 8.91 10.74 15.19
C LYS A 128 8.57 10.02 16.49
N PHE A 129 8.17 8.74 16.46
CA PHE A 129 7.87 8.00 17.69
C PHE A 129 9.13 7.75 18.52
N GLY A 130 9.04 8.05 19.81
CA GLY A 130 10.16 7.87 20.74
C GLY A 130 10.43 6.42 21.17
N THR A 131 9.50 5.48 20.91
CA THR A 131 9.61 4.09 21.35
C THR A 131 9.23 3.09 20.25
N GLN A 132 9.86 1.91 20.28
CA GLN A 132 9.54 0.81 19.36
C GLN A 132 8.09 0.31 19.52
N THR A 133 7.53 0.36 20.74
CA THR A 133 6.12 0.02 21.01
C THR A 133 5.16 0.96 20.29
N SER A 134 5.42 2.28 20.32
CA SER A 134 4.57 3.25 19.59
C SER A 134 4.66 3.05 18.07
N ARG A 135 5.85 2.75 17.55
CA ARG A 135 6.05 2.39 16.14
C ARG A 135 5.22 1.16 15.75
N TYR A 136 5.30 0.09 16.52
CA TYR A 136 4.48 -1.10 16.27
C TYR A 136 2.98 -0.83 16.33
N ASN A 137 2.51 -0.03 17.30
CA ASN A 137 1.09 0.27 17.41
C ASN A 137 0.52 0.95 16.15
N LEU A 138 1.31 1.75 15.44
CA LEU A 138 0.89 2.32 14.15
C LEU A 138 0.78 1.28 13.05
N ILE A 139 1.73 0.34 12.98
CA ILE A 139 1.66 -0.79 12.03
C ILE A 139 0.40 -1.63 12.33
N ALA A 140 0.22 -2.03 13.59
CA ALA A 140 -0.92 -2.83 14.03
C ALA A 140 -2.26 -2.14 13.76
N HIS A 141 -2.34 -0.82 13.96
CA HIS A 141 -3.54 -0.06 13.60
C HIS A 141 -3.88 -0.25 12.11
N TRP A 142 -2.94 -0.02 11.21
CA TRP A 142 -3.19 -0.15 9.77
C TRP A 142 -3.54 -1.58 9.37
N GLN A 143 -2.91 -2.60 9.97
CA GLN A 143 -3.29 -4.00 9.77
C GLN A 143 -4.78 -4.22 10.11
N THR A 144 -5.27 -3.70 11.25
CA THR A 144 -6.69 -3.85 11.62
C THR A 144 -7.65 -3.10 10.67
N GLN A 145 -7.19 -2.03 10.00
CA GLN A 145 -8.02 -1.28 9.07
C GLN A 145 -8.05 -1.90 7.66
N LEU A 146 -7.06 -2.72 7.28
CA LEU A 146 -6.93 -3.26 5.93
C LEU A 146 -8.21 -3.92 5.40
N VAL A 147 -8.93 -4.66 6.24
CA VAL A 147 -10.18 -5.34 5.85
C VAL A 147 -11.20 -4.36 5.30
N LYS A 148 -11.23 -3.11 5.79
CA LYS A 148 -12.19 -2.08 5.38
C LYS A 148 -11.73 -1.23 4.19
N ILE A 149 -10.44 -1.25 3.86
CA ILE A 149 -9.87 -0.38 2.82
C ILE A 149 -10.01 -1.04 1.45
N GLU A 150 -10.86 -0.47 0.62
CA GLU A 150 -11.21 -1.02 -0.70
C GLU A 150 -10.67 -0.20 -1.88
N ASP A 151 -9.96 0.89 -1.59
CA ASP A 151 -9.32 1.77 -2.58
C ASP A 151 -7.86 1.36 -2.80
N ALA A 152 -7.56 0.95 -4.03
CA ALA A 152 -6.21 0.58 -4.44
C ALA A 152 -5.19 1.73 -4.28
N LYS A 153 -5.59 3.00 -4.42
CA LYS A 153 -4.69 4.14 -4.21
C LYS A 153 -4.24 4.22 -2.75
N VAL A 154 -5.19 4.12 -1.82
CA VAL A 154 -4.91 4.08 -0.38
C VAL A 154 -4.01 2.89 -0.03
N LEU A 155 -4.31 1.71 -0.56
CA LEU A 155 -3.48 0.52 -0.34
C LEU A 155 -2.05 0.69 -0.86
N ASN A 156 -1.86 1.30 -2.04
CA ASN A 156 -0.51 1.60 -2.56
C ASN A 156 0.26 2.58 -1.65
N GLU A 157 -0.41 3.61 -1.12
CA GLU A 157 0.22 4.52 -0.15
C GLU A 157 0.60 3.80 1.16
N LEU A 158 -0.20 2.82 1.59
CA LEU A 158 0.16 1.96 2.74
C LEU A 158 1.33 1.01 2.46
N VAL A 159 1.54 0.56 1.21
CA VAL A 159 2.77 -0.17 0.84
C VAL A 159 3.98 0.72 1.05
N THR A 160 3.97 1.95 0.51
CA THR A 160 5.04 2.93 0.70
C THR A 160 5.32 3.17 2.18
N PHE A 161 4.26 3.32 2.98
CA PHE A 161 4.38 3.44 4.43
C PHE A 161 5.08 2.23 5.06
N ALA A 162 4.60 1.02 4.80
CA ALA A 162 5.10 -0.18 5.43
C ALA A 162 6.56 -0.50 5.04
N GLU A 163 6.94 -0.25 3.77
CA GLU A 163 8.33 -0.33 3.31
C GLU A 163 9.22 0.68 4.06
N GLY A 164 8.79 1.93 4.17
CA GLY A 164 9.49 2.97 4.92
C GLY A 164 9.59 2.67 6.42
N ALA A 165 8.53 2.12 7.02
CA ALA A 165 8.49 1.71 8.42
C ALA A 165 9.46 0.56 8.71
N ARG A 166 9.49 -0.46 7.85
CA ARG A 166 10.46 -1.58 7.93
C ARG A 166 11.88 -1.06 7.87
N ASN A 167 12.20 -0.26 6.84
CA ASN A 167 13.55 0.26 6.62
C ASN A 167 14.00 1.16 7.79
N HIS A 168 13.10 2.00 8.32
CA HIS A 168 13.42 2.83 9.47
C HIS A 168 13.67 1.99 10.73
N SER A 169 12.81 1.00 11.03
CA SER A 169 12.96 0.13 12.22
C SER A 169 14.30 -0.58 12.23
N VAL A 170 14.72 -1.11 11.08
CA VAL A 170 16.05 -1.73 10.91
C VAL A 170 17.15 -0.69 11.15
N SER A 171 17.03 0.51 10.60
CA SER A 171 18.05 1.56 10.73
C SER A 171 18.25 2.05 12.17
N VAL A 172 17.23 1.98 13.01
CA VAL A 172 17.30 2.37 14.44
C VAL A 172 17.54 1.20 15.38
N ASN A 173 17.82 0.00 14.84
CA ASN A 173 18.01 -1.24 15.60
C ASN A 173 16.85 -1.60 16.53
N ASP A 174 15.61 -1.43 16.05
CA ASP A 174 14.45 -1.98 16.75
C ASP A 174 14.53 -3.50 16.85
N GLU A 175 13.89 -4.05 17.88
CA GLU A 175 13.74 -5.49 18.00
C GLU A 175 13.00 -6.07 16.79
N GLU A 176 13.42 -7.25 16.35
CA GLU A 176 13.00 -7.87 15.08
C GLU A 176 11.47 -8.01 14.90
N TRP A 177 10.68 -8.04 15.98
CA TRP A 177 9.22 -8.13 15.87
C TRP A 177 8.59 -6.88 15.24
N VAL A 178 9.21 -5.70 15.33
CA VAL A 178 8.73 -4.47 14.69
C VAL A 178 8.88 -4.49 13.16
N PRO A 179 10.09 -4.68 12.57
CA PRO A 179 10.23 -4.80 11.12
C PRO A 179 9.53 -6.04 10.55
N ARG A 180 9.38 -7.13 11.33
CA ARG A 180 8.55 -8.27 10.93
C ARG A 180 7.07 -7.89 10.81
N ALA A 181 6.52 -7.12 11.74
CA ALA A 181 5.15 -6.62 11.64
C ALA A 181 4.94 -5.73 10.41
N ALA A 182 5.90 -4.84 10.10
CA ALA A 182 5.86 -4.03 8.89
C ALA A 182 5.88 -4.91 7.63
N THR A 183 6.67 -5.99 7.63
CA THR A 183 6.71 -6.96 6.52
C THR A 183 5.39 -7.70 6.36
N SER A 184 4.76 -8.13 7.47
CA SER A 184 3.42 -8.74 7.46
C SER A 184 2.39 -7.79 6.85
N LEU A 185 2.43 -6.51 7.23
CA LEU A 185 1.56 -5.48 6.67
C LEU A 185 1.75 -5.35 5.15
N ILE A 186 2.99 -5.34 4.65
CA ILE A 186 3.28 -5.33 3.20
C ILE A 186 2.63 -6.54 2.51
N THR A 187 2.79 -7.75 3.07
CA THR A 187 2.23 -8.98 2.51
C THR A 187 0.70 -8.94 2.47
N GLU A 188 0.04 -8.54 3.57
CA GLU A 188 -1.42 -8.44 3.65
C GLU A 188 -1.98 -7.42 2.65
N ILE A 189 -1.35 -6.25 2.53
CA ILE A 189 -1.71 -5.24 1.53
C ILE A 189 -1.52 -5.79 0.12
N THR A 190 -0.41 -6.48 -0.13
CA THR A 190 -0.09 -7.04 -1.46
C THR A 190 -1.15 -8.04 -1.90
N ILE A 191 -1.54 -8.96 -1.00
CA ILE A 191 -2.64 -9.91 -1.27
C ILE A 191 -3.90 -9.15 -1.66
N LYS A 192 -4.28 -8.12 -0.89
CA LYS A 192 -5.47 -7.32 -1.22
C LYS A 192 -5.36 -6.59 -2.56
N LEU A 193 -4.20 -6.02 -2.87
CA LEU A 193 -3.92 -5.38 -4.15
C LEU A 193 -4.01 -6.36 -5.33
N THR A 194 -3.53 -7.61 -5.19
CA THR A 194 -3.66 -8.60 -6.27
C THR A 194 -5.11 -8.91 -6.64
N HIS A 195 -6.06 -8.70 -5.71
CA HIS A 195 -7.48 -8.87 -5.98
C HIS A 195 -8.17 -7.63 -6.58
N LEU A 196 -7.69 -6.44 -6.24
CA LEU A 196 -8.34 -5.18 -6.61
C LEU A 196 -7.70 -4.48 -7.82
N ASP A 197 -6.38 -4.57 -7.93
CA ASP A 197 -5.54 -3.90 -8.94
C ASP A 197 -4.29 -4.77 -9.23
N PRO A 198 -4.42 -5.87 -10.00
CA PRO A 198 -3.32 -6.81 -10.31
C PRO A 198 -2.34 -6.24 -11.33
N ILE A 199 -1.79 -5.07 -11.05
CA ILE A 199 -0.87 -4.35 -11.94
C ILE A 199 0.42 -5.13 -12.24
N HIS A 200 0.83 -6.04 -11.36
CA HIS A 200 1.97 -6.93 -11.58
C HIS A 200 1.74 -7.93 -12.69
N GLU A 201 0.48 -8.30 -12.97
CA GLU A 201 0.15 -9.31 -13.95
C GLU A 201 0.09 -8.70 -15.36
N GLY A 202 0.88 -9.26 -16.28
CA GLY A 202 0.94 -8.78 -17.66
C GLY A 202 2.26 -9.07 -18.37
N LEU A 203 2.57 -8.25 -19.37
CA LEU A 203 3.78 -8.35 -20.19
C LEU A 203 4.61 -7.08 -20.06
N TYR A 204 5.92 -7.25 -20.05
CA TYR A 204 6.91 -6.19 -19.96
C TYR A 204 7.85 -6.28 -21.14
N ASP A 205 8.16 -5.12 -21.72
CA ASP A 205 9.25 -4.93 -22.67
C ASP A 205 10.49 -4.52 -21.88
N VAL A 206 11.59 -5.25 -22.02
CA VAL A 206 12.81 -5.03 -21.24
C VAL A 206 14.05 -5.08 -22.11
N THR A 207 15.09 -4.38 -21.65
CA THR A 207 16.39 -4.32 -22.28
C THR A 207 17.45 -4.68 -21.25
N LEU A 208 18.46 -5.45 -21.65
CA LEU A 208 19.61 -5.74 -20.81
C LEU A 208 20.48 -4.48 -20.72
N THR A 209 20.84 -4.07 -19.51
CA THR A 209 21.51 -2.80 -19.25
C THR A 209 23.01 -2.85 -19.58
N ASP A 210 23.63 -4.02 -19.46
CA ASP A 210 25.02 -4.26 -19.85
C ASP A 210 25.15 -5.53 -20.68
N ALA A 211 25.32 -5.37 -22.00
CA ALA A 211 25.47 -6.50 -22.92
C ALA A 211 26.79 -7.26 -22.69
N SER A 212 27.81 -6.64 -22.08
CA SER A 212 29.11 -7.29 -21.83
C SER A 212 29.03 -8.36 -20.74
N GLN A 213 28.03 -8.28 -19.85
CA GLN A 213 27.76 -9.28 -18.80
C GLN A 213 26.96 -10.49 -19.31
N SER A 214 26.50 -10.47 -20.56
CA SER A 214 25.65 -11.53 -21.15
C SER A 214 26.39 -12.54 -22.04
N VAL A 215 27.73 -12.56 -22.02
CA VAL A 215 28.53 -13.50 -22.82
C VAL A 215 28.20 -14.95 -22.45
N GLY A 216 27.66 -15.70 -23.41
CA GLY A 216 27.24 -17.11 -23.23
C GLY A 216 25.81 -17.28 -22.69
N ILE A 217 25.04 -16.20 -22.56
CA ILE A 217 23.66 -16.22 -22.09
C ILE A 217 22.73 -15.90 -23.26
N LEU A 218 21.64 -16.65 -23.40
CA LEU A 218 20.59 -16.33 -24.36
C LEU A 218 19.89 -15.04 -23.91
N PRO A 219 19.94 -13.92 -24.66
CA PRO A 219 19.30 -12.69 -24.24
C PRO A 219 17.78 -12.84 -24.20
N PHE A 220 17.12 -12.03 -23.39
CA PHE A 220 15.66 -11.88 -23.34
C PHE A 220 15.28 -10.42 -23.52
N ASP A 221 14.08 -10.18 -24.04
CA ASP A 221 13.53 -8.85 -24.31
C ASP A 221 12.10 -8.70 -23.80
N ARG A 222 11.53 -9.76 -23.22
CA ARG A 222 10.18 -9.77 -22.66
C ARG A 222 10.18 -10.42 -21.29
N ILE A 223 9.35 -9.91 -20.39
CA ILE A 223 8.97 -10.61 -19.16
C ILE A 223 7.46 -10.81 -19.19
N ALA A 224 7.01 -12.03 -18.90
CA ALA A 224 5.59 -12.33 -18.70
C ALA A 224 5.37 -12.73 -17.24
N VAL A 225 4.44 -12.06 -16.58
CA VAL A 225 4.04 -12.32 -15.19
C VAL A 225 2.59 -12.77 -15.21
N LEU A 226 2.33 -13.96 -14.67
CA LEU A 226 1.03 -14.62 -14.71
C LEU A 226 0.65 -15.17 -13.33
N ASP A 227 -0.51 -14.75 -12.83
CA ASP A 227 -1.17 -15.36 -11.67
C ASP A 227 -1.89 -16.64 -12.15
N SER A 228 -1.23 -17.77 -11.98
CA SER A 228 -1.70 -19.08 -12.43
C SER A 228 -2.82 -19.61 -11.55
N SER A 229 -3.78 -20.28 -12.19
CA SER A 229 -4.75 -21.12 -11.47
C SER A 229 -4.20 -22.50 -11.12
N SER A 230 -2.99 -22.85 -11.58
CA SER A 230 -2.32 -24.11 -11.27
C SER A 230 -1.60 -24.07 -9.91
N ALA A 231 -1.02 -25.20 -9.50
CA ALA A 231 -0.20 -25.28 -8.28
C ALA A 231 1.08 -24.43 -8.32
N LYS A 232 1.38 -23.76 -9.45
CA LYS A 232 2.56 -22.90 -9.61
C LYS A 232 2.36 -21.46 -9.16
N ASN A 233 1.14 -21.08 -8.76
CA ASN A 233 0.79 -19.74 -8.27
C ASN A 233 1.30 -18.63 -9.21
N LEU A 234 2.22 -17.77 -8.78
CA LEU A 234 2.81 -16.75 -9.66
C LEU A 234 3.91 -17.34 -10.53
N VAL A 235 3.74 -17.22 -11.84
CA VAL A 235 4.71 -17.65 -12.85
C VAL A 235 5.33 -16.44 -13.52
N VAL A 236 6.66 -16.37 -13.53
CA VAL A 236 7.43 -15.32 -14.19
C VAL A 236 8.35 -15.95 -15.23
N ASN A 237 8.14 -15.58 -16.50
CA ASN A 237 8.95 -16.03 -17.62
C ASN A 237 9.72 -14.87 -18.24
N PHE A 238 11.01 -15.10 -18.48
CA PHE A 238 11.87 -14.23 -19.26
C PHE A 238 11.98 -14.82 -20.66
N ILE A 239 11.65 -14.05 -21.69
CA ILE A 239 11.38 -14.57 -23.04
C ILE A 239 12.25 -13.83 -24.05
N ASN A 240 12.87 -14.58 -24.95
CA ASN A 240 13.40 -14.05 -26.20
C ASN A 240 12.28 -14.07 -27.24
N SER A 241 11.67 -12.92 -27.52
CA SER A 241 10.49 -12.83 -28.38
C SER A 241 10.80 -13.14 -29.85
N LYS A 242 12.03 -12.82 -30.30
CA LYS A 242 12.50 -13.09 -31.67
C LYS A 242 12.63 -14.58 -31.94
N LEU A 243 13.22 -15.32 -31.01
CA LEU A 243 13.40 -16.78 -31.10
C LEU A 243 12.18 -17.56 -30.59
N LYS A 244 11.25 -16.89 -29.89
CA LYS A 244 10.08 -17.49 -29.23
C LYS A 244 10.46 -18.58 -28.23
N VAL A 245 11.52 -18.33 -27.47
CA VAL A 245 12.05 -19.24 -26.46
C VAL A 245 11.98 -18.59 -25.09
N ILE A 246 11.57 -19.36 -24.09
CA ILE A 246 11.65 -18.95 -22.69
C ILE A 246 13.08 -19.19 -22.21
N VAL A 247 13.75 -18.13 -21.76
CA VAL A 247 15.13 -18.15 -21.26
C VAL A 247 15.17 -18.57 -19.79
N TYR A 248 14.28 -18.00 -18.98
CA TYR A 248 14.14 -18.35 -17.56
C TYR A 248 12.66 -18.49 -17.20
N THR A 249 12.36 -19.47 -16.35
CA THR A 249 11.03 -19.68 -15.77
C THR A 249 11.16 -19.79 -14.27
N TYR A 250 10.35 -19.00 -13.56
CA TYR A 250 10.22 -19.07 -12.12
C TYR A 250 8.77 -19.36 -11.78
N ASN A 251 8.57 -20.44 -11.03
CA ASN A 251 7.27 -20.83 -10.50
C ASN A 251 7.23 -20.53 -9.01
N ASN A 252 6.06 -20.22 -8.47
CA ASN A 252 5.91 -19.77 -7.08
C ASN A 252 6.78 -18.54 -6.78
N ALA A 253 6.87 -17.62 -7.75
CA ALA A 253 7.47 -16.32 -7.49
C ALA A 253 6.66 -15.57 -6.42
N GLU A 254 7.30 -14.65 -5.72
CA GLU A 254 6.72 -13.90 -4.62
C GLU A 254 6.60 -12.43 -4.98
N ILE A 255 5.53 -11.79 -4.49
CA ILE A 255 5.32 -10.36 -4.58
C ILE A 255 5.25 -9.82 -3.16
N SER A 256 6.06 -8.81 -2.88
CA SER A 256 6.04 -8.07 -1.63
C SER A 256 6.14 -6.59 -1.95
N GLY A 257 5.01 -5.88 -1.87
CA GLY A 257 4.94 -4.47 -2.21
C GLY A 257 5.22 -4.25 -3.70
N ASN A 258 6.29 -3.54 -3.99
CA ASN A 258 6.74 -3.29 -5.36
C ASN A 258 7.71 -4.34 -5.91
N THR A 259 8.24 -5.20 -5.05
CA THR A 259 9.21 -6.22 -5.43
C THR A 259 8.51 -7.49 -5.92
N VAL A 260 8.96 -8.02 -7.06
CA VAL A 260 8.69 -9.39 -7.50
C VAL A 260 10.01 -10.15 -7.53
N SER A 261 10.02 -11.36 -6.96
CA SER A 261 11.24 -12.16 -6.89
C SER A 261 10.95 -13.65 -7.00
N GLY A 262 11.97 -14.43 -7.31
CA GLY A 262 11.84 -15.88 -7.36
C GLY A 262 13.18 -16.57 -7.40
N LEU A 263 13.14 -17.84 -7.05
CA LEU A 263 14.30 -18.70 -6.91
C LEU A 263 14.09 -19.97 -7.72
N PHE A 264 15.10 -20.32 -8.52
CA PHE A 264 15.18 -21.58 -9.22
C PHE A 264 16.36 -22.38 -8.66
N LEU A 265 16.04 -23.47 -7.96
CA LEU A 265 17.03 -24.42 -7.44
C LEU A 265 17.03 -25.66 -8.32
N SER A 266 18.21 -26.07 -8.78
CA SER A 266 18.38 -27.28 -9.58
C SER A 266 19.67 -27.99 -9.20
N THR A 267 19.66 -29.31 -9.29
CA THR A 267 20.84 -30.18 -9.11
C THR A 267 21.50 -30.55 -10.44
N GLY A 268 20.86 -30.24 -11.58
CA GLY A 268 21.34 -30.56 -12.93
C GLY A 268 21.43 -29.35 -13.88
N GLU A 269 20.84 -28.23 -13.50
CA GLU A 269 20.92 -26.95 -14.21
C GLU A 269 21.47 -25.87 -13.28
N MET A 270 21.83 -24.71 -13.84
CA MET A 270 22.36 -23.60 -13.09
C MET A 270 21.29 -22.98 -12.18
N ALA A 271 21.48 -23.08 -10.87
CA ALA A 271 20.63 -22.39 -9.91
C ALA A 271 20.74 -20.87 -10.11
N ASN A 272 19.59 -20.21 -10.04
CA ASN A 272 19.49 -18.78 -10.29
C ASN A 272 18.34 -18.17 -9.49
N ARG A 273 18.42 -16.86 -9.28
CA ARG A 273 17.37 -16.06 -8.66
C ARG A 273 17.15 -14.80 -9.46
N PHE A 274 15.93 -14.30 -9.46
CA PHE A 274 15.62 -12.98 -9.98
C PHE A 274 15.00 -12.11 -8.91
N LYS A 275 15.17 -10.80 -9.10
CA LYS A 275 14.40 -9.78 -8.41
C LYS A 275 14.18 -8.60 -9.36
N PHE A 276 12.96 -8.09 -9.44
CA PHE A 276 12.69 -6.79 -10.05
C PHE A 276 11.77 -5.95 -9.17
N GLU A 277 11.94 -4.63 -9.26
CA GLU A 277 11.04 -3.65 -8.68
C GLU A 277 10.08 -3.16 -9.77
N LEU A 278 8.79 -3.12 -9.45
CA LEU A 278 7.73 -2.56 -10.29
C LEU A 278 7.31 -1.21 -9.74
N ASN A 279 7.51 -0.15 -10.53
CA ASN A 279 6.86 1.12 -10.26
C ASN A 279 5.37 1.00 -10.62
N ARG A 280 4.52 0.78 -9.62
CA ARG A 280 3.07 0.63 -9.80
C ARG A 280 2.37 1.90 -10.34
N LYS A 281 3.03 3.07 -10.31
CA LYS A 281 2.48 4.31 -10.89
C LYS A 281 2.80 4.41 -12.38
N THR A 282 4.03 4.10 -12.79
CA THR A 282 4.51 4.29 -14.18
C THR A 282 4.48 3.02 -15.03
N GLY A 283 4.44 1.84 -14.40
CA GLY A 283 4.62 0.54 -15.05
C GLY A 283 6.07 0.22 -15.40
N GLU A 284 7.04 1.04 -14.97
CA GLU A 284 8.46 0.78 -15.19
C GLU A 284 8.93 -0.37 -14.31
N VAL A 285 9.87 -1.16 -14.84
CA VAL A 285 10.52 -2.24 -14.11
C VAL A 285 12.03 -2.11 -14.22
N SER A 286 12.72 -2.43 -13.13
CA SER A 286 14.17 -2.60 -13.10
C SER A 286 14.50 -3.79 -12.22
N GLY A 287 15.47 -4.61 -12.64
CA GLY A 287 15.77 -5.82 -11.93
C GLY A 287 17.06 -6.47 -12.37
N LEU A 288 17.32 -7.61 -11.75
CA LEU A 288 18.50 -8.40 -12.00
C LEU A 288 18.20 -9.90 -11.88
N ILE A 289 18.99 -10.69 -12.60
CA ILE A 289 19.10 -12.15 -12.42
C ILE A 289 20.52 -12.45 -11.94
N GLU A 290 20.65 -13.23 -10.87
CA GLU A 290 21.92 -13.72 -10.36
C GLU A 290 21.94 -15.24 -10.47
N SER A 291 23.08 -15.79 -10.84
CA SER A 291 23.25 -17.23 -11.01
C SER A 291 24.51 -17.72 -10.32
N THR A 292 24.67 -19.03 -10.20
CA THR A 292 25.89 -19.61 -9.63
C THR A 292 27.11 -19.53 -10.54
N LYS A 293 26.96 -19.19 -11.84
CA LYS A 293 28.04 -19.17 -12.84
C LYS A 293 28.35 -17.78 -13.39
N HIS A 294 27.35 -16.93 -13.49
CA HIS A 294 27.45 -15.55 -13.99
C HIS A 294 27.13 -14.58 -12.86
N ASP A 295 27.88 -13.48 -12.80
CA ASP A 295 27.79 -12.49 -11.72
C ASP A 295 26.36 -11.95 -11.60
N LYS A 296 25.92 -11.12 -12.57
CA LYS A 296 24.60 -10.48 -12.58
C LYS A 296 24.17 -10.19 -14.02
N ILE A 297 22.87 -10.26 -14.28
CA ILE A 297 22.26 -9.76 -15.53
C ILE A 297 21.27 -8.68 -15.13
N GLU A 298 21.62 -7.42 -15.37
CA GLU A 298 20.73 -6.29 -15.10
C GLU A 298 19.82 -6.00 -16.29
N PHE A 299 18.56 -5.66 -16.00
CA PHE A 299 17.58 -5.29 -17.00
C PHE A 299 16.70 -4.14 -16.52
N SER A 300 16.20 -3.37 -17.47
CA SER A 300 15.20 -2.34 -17.22
C SER A 300 14.21 -2.23 -18.38
N GLY A 301 13.02 -1.73 -18.09
CA GLY A 301 11.98 -1.64 -19.10
C GLY A 301 10.65 -1.14 -18.57
N LYS A 302 9.59 -1.46 -19.29
CA LYS A 302 8.24 -0.98 -18.98
C LYS A 302 7.18 -1.99 -19.36
N GLN A 303 6.07 -1.95 -18.66
CA GLN A 303 4.91 -2.76 -18.94
C GLN A 303 4.33 -2.44 -20.33
N LEU A 304 4.31 -3.46 -21.19
CA LEU A 304 3.71 -3.43 -22.52
C LEU A 304 2.19 -3.64 -22.43
N PHE A 305 1.77 -4.55 -21.55
CA PHE A 305 0.37 -4.85 -21.27
C PHE A 305 0.19 -5.11 -19.77
N SER A 306 -0.88 -4.55 -19.20
CA SER A 306 -1.25 -4.74 -17.80
C SER A 306 -2.69 -5.20 -17.69
N THR A 307 -2.94 -6.26 -16.90
CA THR A 307 -4.33 -6.68 -16.60
C THR A 307 -5.11 -5.61 -15.85
N ARG A 308 -4.44 -4.67 -15.16
CA ARG A 308 -5.05 -3.47 -14.56
C ARG A 308 -5.97 -2.73 -15.52
N THR A 309 -5.60 -2.64 -16.79
CA THR A 309 -6.42 -1.97 -17.82
C THR A 309 -7.79 -2.62 -18.01
N VAL A 310 -7.90 -3.92 -17.76
CA VAL A 310 -9.14 -4.69 -17.81
C VAL A 310 -9.90 -4.61 -16.47
N PHE A 311 -9.17 -4.51 -15.35
CA PHE A 311 -9.77 -4.32 -14.02
C PHE A 311 -10.34 -2.91 -13.80
N ALA A 312 -9.83 -1.92 -14.54
CA ALA A 312 -10.29 -0.54 -14.48
C ALA A 312 -11.74 -0.38 -14.96
N GLY A 313 -12.41 0.66 -14.45
CA GLY A 313 -13.79 1.00 -14.80
C GLY A 313 -14.85 0.37 -13.89
N LYS A 314 -16.09 0.81 -14.06
CA LYS A 314 -17.24 0.31 -13.33
C LYS A 314 -17.98 -0.73 -14.16
N ALA A 315 -18.47 -1.77 -13.50
CA ALA A 315 -19.41 -2.70 -14.10
C ALA A 315 -20.75 -1.98 -14.36
N PRO A 316 -21.47 -2.32 -15.45
CA PRO A 316 -22.75 -1.68 -15.76
C PRO A 316 -23.86 -2.06 -14.78
N LYS A 317 -23.72 -3.19 -14.11
CA LYS A 317 -24.60 -3.68 -13.05
C LYS A 317 -23.80 -4.52 -12.07
N GLU A 318 -24.39 -4.83 -10.91
CA GLU A 318 -23.85 -5.90 -10.07
C GLU A 318 -23.94 -7.23 -10.82
N VAL A 319 -22.80 -7.93 -10.91
CA VAL A 319 -22.66 -9.19 -11.64
C VAL A 319 -22.39 -10.29 -10.63
N SER A 320 -23.24 -11.31 -10.64
CA SER A 320 -23.11 -12.49 -9.80
C SER A 320 -22.45 -13.64 -10.55
N SER A 321 -22.09 -14.70 -9.82
CA SER A 321 -21.60 -15.96 -10.41
C SER A 321 -22.56 -16.61 -11.40
N LYS A 322 -23.86 -16.31 -11.34
CA LYS A 322 -24.85 -16.84 -12.28
C LYS A 322 -24.82 -16.13 -13.63
N ASP A 323 -24.46 -14.85 -13.64
CA ASP A 323 -24.42 -14.02 -14.86
C ASP A 323 -23.25 -14.38 -15.80
N ILE A 324 -22.25 -15.11 -15.29
CA ILE A 324 -21.06 -15.50 -16.04
C ILE A 324 -21.09 -16.96 -16.53
N ILE A 325 -21.99 -17.79 -16.01
CA ILE A 325 -22.12 -19.20 -16.41
C ILE A 325 -22.97 -19.25 -17.68
N GLY A 326 -22.47 -19.94 -18.70
CA GLY A 326 -23.16 -20.06 -19.98
C GLY A 326 -22.18 -20.06 -21.14
N THR A 327 -22.69 -19.75 -22.33
CA THR A 327 -21.90 -19.71 -23.56
C THR A 327 -21.90 -18.29 -24.10
N LEU A 328 -20.70 -17.79 -24.39
CA LEU A 328 -20.47 -16.50 -25.01
C LEU A 328 -19.95 -16.72 -26.43
N SER A 329 -20.39 -15.91 -27.40
CA SER A 329 -19.87 -15.92 -28.76
C SER A 329 -18.98 -14.71 -28.98
N GLY A 330 -17.84 -14.90 -29.64
CA GLY A 330 -16.90 -13.82 -29.82
C GLY A 330 -15.60 -14.25 -30.48
N GLU A 331 -14.51 -13.61 -30.08
CA GLU A 331 -13.19 -13.89 -30.62
C GLU A 331 -12.09 -13.85 -29.55
N LEU A 332 -11.10 -14.70 -29.76
CA LEU A 332 -9.88 -14.76 -28.98
C LEU A 332 -8.70 -14.72 -29.95
N ALA A 333 -7.81 -13.73 -29.81
CA ALA A 333 -6.66 -13.57 -30.69
C ALA A 333 -7.03 -13.52 -32.19
N GLY A 334 -8.17 -12.89 -32.52
CA GLY A 334 -8.71 -12.81 -33.89
C GLY A 334 -9.35 -14.09 -34.41
N VAL A 335 -9.40 -15.16 -33.62
CA VAL A 335 -10.10 -16.40 -33.96
C VAL A 335 -11.52 -16.33 -33.43
N LYS A 336 -12.51 -16.38 -34.32
CA LYS A 336 -13.93 -16.46 -33.95
C LYS A 336 -14.24 -17.82 -33.31
N GLY A 337 -15.09 -17.82 -32.29
CA GLY A 337 -15.46 -19.01 -31.56
C GLY A 337 -16.46 -18.77 -30.44
N THR A 338 -16.59 -19.78 -29.58
CA THR A 338 -17.46 -19.73 -28.40
C THR A 338 -16.64 -20.00 -27.15
N LEU A 339 -16.93 -19.26 -26.08
CA LEU A 339 -16.38 -19.46 -24.75
C LEU A 339 -17.50 -19.99 -23.85
N THR A 340 -17.40 -21.26 -23.45
CA THR A 340 -18.36 -21.89 -22.54
C THR A 340 -17.80 -21.89 -21.13
N ILE A 341 -18.49 -21.28 -20.17
CA ILE A 341 -18.05 -21.11 -18.78
C ILE A 341 -18.95 -21.94 -17.86
N ARG A 342 -18.33 -22.71 -16.96
CA ARG A 342 -19.00 -23.48 -15.91
C ARG A 342 -18.31 -23.25 -14.56
N SER A 343 -19.07 -23.40 -13.49
CA SER A 343 -18.54 -23.43 -12.12
C SER A 343 -18.71 -24.83 -11.56
N PHE A 344 -17.65 -25.33 -10.91
CA PHE A 344 -17.66 -26.63 -10.23
C PHE A 344 -17.56 -26.47 -8.70
N ARG A 345 -17.08 -25.31 -8.24
CA ARG A 345 -16.98 -24.89 -6.83
C ARG A 345 -17.15 -23.38 -6.78
N GLU A 346 -17.60 -22.88 -5.62
CA GLU A 346 -17.74 -21.45 -5.39
C GLU A 346 -16.43 -20.71 -5.74
N ASN A 347 -16.55 -19.63 -6.53
CA ASN A 347 -15.44 -18.79 -7.01
C ASN A 347 -14.36 -19.48 -7.88
N VAL A 348 -14.60 -20.73 -8.32
CA VAL A 348 -13.72 -21.45 -9.25
C VAL A 348 -14.48 -21.78 -10.53
N TYR A 349 -13.96 -21.28 -11.65
CA TYR A 349 -14.57 -21.41 -12.97
C TYR A 349 -13.65 -22.15 -13.91
N SER A 350 -14.24 -23.00 -14.73
CA SER A 350 -13.59 -23.58 -15.89
C SER A 350 -14.26 -23.03 -17.13
N ALA A 351 -13.46 -22.69 -18.14
CA ALA A 351 -13.98 -22.23 -19.41
C ALA A 351 -13.33 -23.00 -20.56
N ILE A 352 -14.07 -23.23 -21.62
CA ILE A 352 -13.55 -23.84 -22.84
C ILE A 352 -13.81 -22.89 -23.99
N PHE A 353 -12.75 -22.45 -24.66
CA PHE A 353 -12.86 -21.75 -25.93
C PHE A 353 -12.75 -22.75 -27.07
N THR A 354 -13.73 -22.76 -27.97
CA THR A 354 -13.73 -23.57 -29.20
C THR A 354 -13.87 -22.65 -30.41
N SER A 355 -12.94 -22.71 -31.36
CA SER A 355 -13.04 -21.94 -32.60
C SER A 355 -14.26 -22.36 -33.41
N SER A 356 -14.78 -21.46 -34.26
CA SER A 356 -15.95 -21.77 -35.12
C SER A 356 -15.71 -22.96 -36.07
N THR A 357 -14.45 -23.25 -36.39
CA THR A 357 -14.02 -24.41 -37.17
C THR A 357 -13.85 -25.69 -36.35
N GLY A 358 -13.90 -25.61 -35.02
CA GLY A 358 -13.57 -26.70 -34.10
C GLY A 358 -12.08 -27.05 -34.02
N SER A 359 -11.22 -26.40 -34.81
CA SER A 359 -9.80 -26.75 -34.93
C SER A 359 -8.94 -26.29 -33.76
N ILE A 360 -9.41 -25.32 -32.97
CA ILE A 360 -8.71 -24.82 -31.79
C ILE A 360 -9.62 -24.99 -30.58
N VAL A 361 -9.11 -25.72 -29.58
CA VAL A 361 -9.77 -25.91 -28.28
C VAL A 361 -8.79 -25.51 -27.18
N LEU A 362 -9.16 -24.53 -26.37
CA LEU A 362 -8.38 -24.08 -25.21
C LEU A 362 -9.20 -24.25 -23.94
N ASN A 363 -8.65 -25.01 -23.00
CA ASN A 363 -9.23 -25.22 -21.68
C ASN A 363 -8.62 -24.22 -20.70
N PHE A 364 -9.48 -23.54 -19.97
CA PHE A 364 -9.13 -22.53 -18.98
C PHE A 364 -9.67 -22.89 -17.61
N GLN A 365 -8.97 -22.40 -16.59
CA GLN A 365 -9.39 -22.35 -15.21
C GLN A 365 -9.09 -20.98 -14.61
N GLY A 366 -9.92 -20.53 -13.68
CA GLY A 366 -9.68 -19.24 -13.04
C GLY A 366 -10.76 -18.80 -12.09
N LYS A 367 -10.78 -17.49 -11.85
CA LYS A 367 -11.57 -16.82 -10.82
C LYS A 367 -12.42 -15.72 -11.44
N PHE A 368 -13.50 -15.41 -10.76
CA PHE A 368 -14.33 -14.24 -11.05
C PHE A 368 -14.16 -13.22 -9.92
N PHE A 369 -14.10 -11.94 -10.30
CA PHE A 369 -14.01 -10.80 -9.41
C PHE A 369 -15.30 -10.00 -9.52
N PRO A 370 -16.32 -10.30 -8.69
CA PRO A 370 -17.66 -9.70 -8.81
C PRO A 370 -17.64 -8.17 -8.76
N LYS A 371 -16.84 -7.61 -7.85
CA LYS A 371 -16.71 -6.16 -7.64
C LYS A 371 -16.30 -5.39 -8.89
N ASN A 372 -15.41 -5.97 -9.69
CA ASN A 372 -14.92 -5.36 -10.94
C ASN A 372 -15.63 -5.92 -12.18
N ALA A 373 -16.50 -6.92 -12.01
CA ALA A 373 -17.06 -7.77 -13.07
C ALA A 373 -15.97 -8.30 -14.01
N VAL A 374 -14.90 -8.88 -13.46
CA VAL A 374 -13.76 -9.39 -14.23
C VAL A 374 -13.67 -10.92 -14.11
N LEU A 375 -13.58 -11.59 -15.26
CA LEU A 375 -13.20 -12.98 -15.40
C LEU A 375 -11.69 -13.06 -15.66
N SER A 376 -10.96 -13.76 -14.81
CA SER A 376 -9.52 -13.97 -14.95
C SER A 376 -9.24 -15.46 -15.06
N LEU A 377 -8.84 -15.88 -16.25
CA LEU A 377 -8.77 -17.26 -16.70
C LEU A 377 -7.36 -17.59 -17.19
N THR A 378 -6.91 -18.81 -16.98
CA THR A 378 -5.58 -19.29 -17.40
C THR A 378 -5.68 -20.67 -18.05
N SER A 379 -4.97 -20.89 -19.16
CA SER A 379 -4.80 -22.19 -19.79
C SER A 379 -3.43 -22.75 -19.42
N GLY A 380 -3.42 -23.53 -18.33
CA GLY A 380 -2.18 -23.87 -17.62
C GLY A 380 -1.40 -22.59 -17.29
N ASP A 381 -0.08 -22.64 -17.44
CA ASP A 381 0.79 -21.49 -17.19
C ASP A 381 1.19 -20.77 -18.49
N LYS A 382 0.48 -21.03 -19.59
CA LYS A 382 0.88 -20.63 -20.96
C LYS A 382 0.11 -19.43 -21.48
N VAL A 383 -1.17 -19.36 -21.19
CA VAL A 383 -2.07 -18.33 -21.73
C VAL A 383 -2.94 -17.78 -20.60
N LYS A 384 -2.98 -16.46 -20.46
CA LYS A 384 -3.95 -15.74 -19.65
C LYS A 384 -5.03 -15.18 -20.53
N LEU A 385 -6.28 -15.28 -20.11
CA LEU A 385 -7.43 -14.56 -20.67
C LEU A 385 -8.07 -13.76 -19.55
N VAL A 386 -8.14 -12.43 -19.69
CA VAL A 386 -8.82 -11.55 -18.73
C VAL A 386 -9.90 -10.79 -19.48
N LEU A 387 -11.13 -10.85 -18.99
CA LEU A 387 -12.31 -10.23 -19.58
C LEU A 387 -13.05 -9.42 -18.53
N SER A 388 -13.54 -8.25 -18.92
CA SER A 388 -14.37 -7.38 -18.07
C SER A 388 -15.72 -7.14 -18.73
N LEU A 389 -16.80 -7.16 -17.96
CA LEU A 389 -18.11 -6.76 -18.46
C LEU A 389 -18.24 -5.24 -18.39
N ARG A 390 -18.38 -4.61 -19.55
CA ARG A 390 -18.53 -3.15 -19.68
C ARG A 390 -19.63 -2.82 -20.68
N GLU A 391 -20.25 -1.66 -20.51
CA GLU A 391 -21.10 -1.08 -21.55
C GLU A 391 -20.24 -0.61 -22.72
N ASN A 392 -20.68 -0.91 -23.94
CA ASN A 392 -20.13 -0.31 -25.14
C ASN A 392 -20.77 1.08 -25.40
N GLU A 393 -20.33 1.77 -26.46
CA GLU A 393 -20.86 3.11 -26.84
C GLU A 393 -22.38 3.10 -27.12
N ASN A 394 -22.96 1.94 -27.41
CA ASN A 394 -24.38 1.76 -27.67
C ASN A 394 -25.19 1.37 -26.42
N GLY A 395 -24.55 1.27 -25.24
CA GLY A 395 -25.19 0.87 -23.98
C GLY A 395 -25.39 -0.65 -23.83
N ASP A 396 -24.84 -1.48 -24.72
CA ASP A 396 -24.91 -2.93 -24.59
C ASP A 396 -23.76 -3.44 -23.71
N ALA A 397 -24.08 -4.33 -22.77
CA ALA A 397 -23.09 -5.00 -21.93
C ALA A 397 -22.32 -6.06 -22.74
N THR A 398 -21.00 -5.89 -22.86
CA THR A 398 -20.11 -6.76 -23.62
C THR A 398 -18.88 -7.15 -22.80
N TRP A 399 -18.39 -8.38 -22.98
CA TRP A 399 -17.19 -8.85 -22.32
C TRP A 399 -15.98 -8.50 -23.17
N ASN A 400 -15.16 -7.56 -22.71
CA ASN A 400 -13.95 -7.13 -23.42
C ASN A 400 -12.73 -7.27 -22.53
N GLY A 401 -11.59 -7.58 -23.16
CA GLY A 401 -10.32 -7.58 -22.48
C GLY A 401 -9.21 -8.06 -23.39
N ALA A 402 -8.34 -8.90 -22.84
CA ALA A 402 -7.14 -9.33 -23.53
C ALA A 402 -6.74 -10.75 -23.14
N SER A 403 -5.98 -11.36 -24.04
CA SER A 403 -5.27 -12.60 -23.81
C SER A 403 -3.78 -12.36 -24.00
N PHE A 404 -2.94 -12.90 -23.12
CA PHE A 404 -1.50 -12.87 -23.32
C PHE A 404 -0.86 -14.23 -23.12
N SER A 405 0.23 -14.46 -23.85
CA SER A 405 0.99 -15.70 -23.84
C SER A 405 2.31 -15.52 -23.11
N THR A 406 2.55 -16.39 -22.12
CA THR A 406 3.82 -16.45 -21.37
C THR A 406 4.90 -17.23 -22.13
N THR A 407 4.58 -17.78 -23.30
CA THR A 407 5.53 -18.50 -24.16
C THR A 407 6.05 -17.59 -25.27
N THR A 408 5.18 -16.78 -25.88
CA THR A 408 5.54 -15.90 -26.99
C THR A 408 5.76 -14.46 -26.57
N GLY A 409 5.32 -14.06 -25.36
CA GLY A 409 5.43 -12.68 -24.89
C GLY A 409 4.55 -11.71 -25.68
N THR A 410 3.40 -12.19 -26.18
CA THR A 410 2.47 -11.42 -27.02
C THR A 410 1.10 -11.29 -26.35
N SER A 411 0.47 -10.13 -26.47
CA SER A 411 -0.91 -9.88 -26.05
C SER A 411 -1.82 -9.60 -27.24
N THR A 412 -3.07 -10.06 -27.17
CA THR A 412 -4.10 -9.87 -28.19
C THR A 412 -5.42 -9.48 -27.54
N LYS A 413 -6.26 -8.72 -28.24
CA LYS A 413 -7.61 -8.40 -27.76
C LYS A 413 -8.49 -9.66 -27.70
N ALA A 414 -9.47 -9.63 -26.82
CA ALA A 414 -10.52 -10.63 -26.71
C ALA A 414 -11.86 -9.93 -26.46
N SER A 415 -12.91 -10.40 -27.14
CA SER A 415 -14.26 -9.84 -27.02
C SER A 415 -15.29 -10.93 -27.15
N PHE A 416 -16.31 -10.91 -26.29
CA PHE A 416 -17.37 -11.90 -26.25
C PHE A 416 -18.72 -11.25 -25.89
N ASN A 417 -19.78 -11.77 -26.51
CA ASN A 417 -21.16 -11.39 -26.24
C ASN A 417 -21.91 -12.61 -25.69
N THR A 418 -22.76 -12.38 -24.69
CA THR A 418 -23.65 -13.42 -24.18
C THR A 418 -24.57 -13.89 -25.30
N LEU A 419 -24.61 -15.20 -25.53
CA LEU A 419 -25.62 -15.77 -26.44
C LEU A 419 -26.99 -15.61 -25.78
N LYS A 420 -27.88 -14.87 -26.46
CA LYS A 420 -29.27 -14.72 -26.06
C LYS A 420 -30.04 -16.02 -26.19
#